data_AF-A0A526T9D2-F1
#
_entry.id   AF-A0A526T9D2-F1
#
_cell.length_a   1.000
_cell.length_b   1.000
_cell.length_c   1.000
_cell.angle_alpha   90.00
_cell.angle_beta   90.00
_cell.angle_gamma   90.00
#
_symmetry.space_group_name_H-M   'P 1'
#
loop_
_entity.id
_entity.type
_entity.pdbx_description
1 polymer ?
#
loop_
_entity_poly.entity_id
_entity_poly.type
_entity_poly.pdbx_seq_one_letter_code
_entity_poly.pdbx_strand_id
1 'polypeptide(L)' 'MFTLSAPDLAALLCSRVCHDIISPVGAINNGLELLDEGGADEDAMKLIRQSARNASARLQFARIAFGAAG' A
#
# COMPACT_ATOMS: atom_id res chain seq x y z
N MET A 1 -25.27 21.51 -5.16
CA MET A 1 -23.80 21.58 -5.08
C MET A 1 -23.41 20.92 -3.77
N PHE A 2 -22.81 19.73 -3.78
CA PHE A 2 -22.38 19.07 -2.54
C PHE A 2 -21.04 19.68 -2.12
N THR A 3 -21.03 20.37 -0.99
CA THR A 3 -19.80 20.85 -0.35
C THR A 3 -19.31 19.79 0.61
N LEU A 4 -18.10 19.28 0.40
CA LEU A 4 -17.47 18.34 1.30
C LEU A 4 -16.87 19.10 2.49
N SER A 5 -17.13 18.63 3.71
CA SER A 5 -16.45 19.18 4.88
C SER A 5 -14.98 18.74 4.90
N ALA A 6 -14.11 19.54 5.54
CA ALA A 6 -12.71 19.18 5.71
C ALA A 6 -12.49 17.79 6.36
N PRO A 7 -13.20 17.40 7.45
CA PRO A 7 -13.03 16.06 8.04
C PRO A 7 -13.51 14.94 7.11
N ASP A 8 -14.60 15.14 6.35
CA ASP A 8 -15.04 14.13 5.37
C ASP A 8 -14.00 13.93 4.27
N LEU A 9 -13.36 15.01 3.82
CA LEU A 9 -12.32 14.95 2.80
C LEU A 9 -11.10 14.18 3.33
N ALA A 10 -10.68 14.49 4.56
CA ALA A 10 -9.59 13.78 5.22
C ALA A 10 -9.89 12.28 5.38
N ALA A 11 -11.12 11.92 5.77
CA ALA A 11 -11.54 10.54 5.92
C ALA A 11 -11.51 9.78 4.57
N LEU A 12 -12.01 10.38 3.50
CA LEU A 12 -11.97 9.79 2.15
C LEU A 12 -10.53 9.63 1.63
N LEU A 13 -9.67 10.62 1.86
CA LEU A 13 -8.26 10.55 1.50
C LEU A 13 -7.54 9.43 2.26
N CYS A 14 -7.71 9.35 3.58
CA CYS A 14 -7.17 8.27 4.41
C CYS A 14 -7.67 6.90 3.95
N SER A 15 -8.98 6.77 3.71
CA SER A 15 -9.58 5.53 3.18
C SER A 15 -8.92 5.11 1.86
N ARG A 16 -8.71 6.06 0.94
CA ARG A 16 -8.06 5.79 -0.34
C ARG A 16 -6.60 5.37 -0.19
N VAL A 17 -5.82 6.07 0.65
CA VAL A 17 -4.43 5.71 0.91
C VAL A 17 -4.35 4.32 1.53
N CYS A 18 -5.17 4.01 2.54
CA CYS A 18 -5.22 2.68 3.15
C CYS A 18 -5.59 1.61 2.11
N HIS A 19 -6.64 1.83 1.32
CA HIS A 19 -7.07 0.92 0.26
C HIS A 19 -5.92 0.58 -0.71
N ASP A 20 -5.20 1.62 -1.16
CA ASP A 20 -4.13 1.46 -2.14
C ASP A 20 -2.91 0.71 -1.58
N ILE A 21 -2.69 0.76 -0.26
CA ILE A 21 -1.55 0.12 0.42
C ILE A 21 -1.86 -1.28 0.95
N ILE A 22 -3.12 -1.57 1.31
CA ILE A 22 -3.52 -2.87 1.87
C ILE A 22 -3.16 -4.03 0.93
N SER A 23 -3.41 -3.89 -0.37
CA SER A 23 -3.14 -4.97 -1.33
C SER A 23 -1.65 -5.35 -1.42
N PRO A 24 -0.70 -4.42 -1.66
CA PRO A 24 0.72 -4.79 -1.69
C PRO A 24 1.25 -5.22 -0.31
N VAL A 25 0.72 -4.72 0.81
CA VAL A 25 1.10 -5.22 2.14
C VAL A 25 0.63 -6.67 2.35
N GLY A 26 -0.61 -6.99 1.98
CA GLY A 26 -1.12 -8.36 2.02
C GLY A 26 -0.29 -9.30 1.16
N ALA A 27 0.11 -8.87 -0.04
CA ALA A 27 0.97 -9.67 -0.92
C ALA A 27 2.37 -9.93 -0.33
N ILE A 28 2.92 -9.01 0.48
CA ILE A 28 4.17 -9.25 1.23
C ILE A 28 3.96 -10.36 2.25
N ASN A 29 2.88 -10.30 3.03
CA ASN A 29 2.58 -11.32 4.05
C ASN A 29 2.36 -12.70 3.41
N ASN A 30 1.59 -12.77 2.32
CA ASN A 30 1.40 -14.03 1.58
C ASN A 30 2.75 -14.58 1.06
N GLY A 31 3.66 -13.71 0.62
CA GLY A 31 4.99 -14.13 0.21
C GLY A 31 5.84 -14.66 1.38
N LEU A 32 5.68 -14.12 2.58
CA LEU A 32 6.34 -14.64 3.78
C LEU A 32 5.78 -16.02 4.17
N GLU A 33 4.46 -16.19 4.11
CA GLU A 33 3.80 -17.49 4.35
C GLU A 33 4.31 -18.56 3.36
N LEU A 34 4.47 -18.21 2.08
CA LEU A 34 5.04 -19.12 1.07
C LEU A 34 6.51 -19.49 1.34
N LEU A 35 7.30 -18.60 1.97
CA LEU A 35 8.67 -18.93 2.39
C LEU A 35 8.67 -19.93 3.55
N ASP A 36 7.72 -19.79 4.47
CA ASP A 36 7.57 -20.69 5.62
C ASP A 36 7.11 -22.10 5.18
N GLU A 37 6.27 -22.18 4.14
CA GLU A 37 5.85 -23.45 3.52
C GLU A 37 6.98 -24.13 2.73
N GLY A 38 7.87 -23.33 2.12
CA GLY A 38 9.02 -23.79 1.35
C GLY A 38 8.65 -24.33 -0.04
N GLY A 39 9.67 -24.48 -0.90
CA GLY A 39 9.51 -25.05 -2.24
C GLY A 39 9.09 -24.05 -3.33
N ALA A 40 8.91 -22.78 -2.96
CA ALA A 40 8.64 -21.67 -3.88
C ALA A 40 9.47 -20.41 -3.55
N ASP A 41 10.63 -20.58 -2.92
CA ASP A 41 11.39 -19.50 -2.29
C ASP A 41 11.73 -18.35 -3.25
N GLU A 42 12.07 -18.66 -4.51
CA GLU A 42 12.39 -17.64 -5.52
C GLU A 42 11.17 -16.79 -5.89
N ASP A 43 10.02 -17.45 -6.13
CA ASP A 43 8.76 -16.79 -6.48
C ASP A 43 8.20 -16.00 -5.29
N ALA A 44 8.30 -16.55 -4.08
CA ALA A 44 7.92 -15.90 -2.83
C ALA A 44 8.77 -14.63 -2.60
N MET A 45 10.09 -14.72 -2.74
CA MET A 45 10.97 -13.55 -2.65
C MET A 45 10.72 -12.52 -3.75
N LYS A 46 10.37 -12.95 -4.96
CA LYS A 46 9.99 -12.06 -6.06
C LYS A 46 8.69 -11.31 -5.74
N LEU A 47 7.68 -12.01 -5.22
CA LEU A 47 6.41 -11.44 -4.78
C LEU A 47 6.62 -10.38 -3.69
N ILE A 48 7.41 -10.71 -2.65
CA ILE A 48 7.74 -9.79 -1.56
C ILE A 48 8.41 -8.53 -2.11
N ARG A 49 9.47 -8.67 -2.92
CA ARG A 49 10.23 -7.52 -3.44
C ARG A 49 9.36 -6.63 -4.33
N GLN A 50 8.57 -7.22 -5.21
CA GLN A 50 7.71 -6.45 -6.11
C GLN A 50 6.62 -5.72 -5.32
N SER A 51 6.04 -6.38 -4.33
CA SER A 51 4.98 -5.80 -3.48
C SER A 51 5.51 -4.70 -2.57
N ALA A 52 6.69 -4.88 -1.97
CA ALA A 52 7.37 -3.86 -1.19
C ALA A 52 7.70 -2.61 -2.02
N ARG A 53 8.21 -2.79 -3.25
CA ARG A 53 8.42 -1.68 -4.19
C ARG A 53 7.10 -0.98 -4.53
N ASN A 54 6.03 -1.73 -4.76
CA ASN A 54 4.72 -1.18 -5.07
C ASN A 54 4.14 -0.35 -3.90
N ALA A 55 4.19 -0.89 -2.68
CA ALA A 55 3.77 -0.18 -1.47
C ALA A 55 4.58 1.11 -1.28
N SER A 56 5.91 1.04 -1.40
CA SER A 56 6.78 2.22 -1.27
C SER A 56 6.45 3.30 -2.30
N ALA A 57 6.28 2.92 -3.57
CA ALA A 57 5.94 3.87 -4.64
C ALA A 57 4.60 4.56 -4.38
N ARG A 58 3.59 3.81 -3.94
CA ARG A 58 2.27 4.37 -3.58
C ARG A 58 2.33 5.31 -2.38
N LEU A 59 3.11 4.98 -1.35
CA LEU A 59 3.32 5.87 -0.20
C LEU A 59 4.04 7.15 -0.60
N GLN A 60 5.09 7.06 -1.42
CA GLN A 60 5.81 8.24 -1.93
C GLN A 60 4.89 9.14 -2.76
N PHE A 61 4.07 8.54 -3.64
CA PHE A 61 3.06 9.28 -4.39
C PHE A 61 2.06 9.96 -3.47
N ALA A 62 1.46 9.23 -2.53
CA ALA A 62 0.48 9.78 -1.59
C ALA A 62 1.07 10.93 -0.76
N ARG A 63 2.34 10.82 -0.35
CA ARG A 63 3.05 11.88 0.36
C ARG A 63 3.15 13.17 -0.46
N ILE A 64 3.47 13.08 -1.76
CA ILE A 64 3.60 14.25 -2.63
C ILE A 64 2.22 14.81 -3.00
N ALA A 65 1.25 13.93 -3.25
CA ALA A 65 -0.09 14.31 -3.74
C ALA A 65 -0.99 14.88 -2.63
N PHE A 66 -0.89 14.36 -1.40
CA PHE A 66 -1.80 14.66 -0.30
C PHE A 66 -1.09 15.14 0.98
N GLY A 67 0.23 14.99 1.06
CA GLY A 67 0.99 15.55 2.16
C GLY A 67 1.08 17.07 2.02
N ALA A 68 0.97 17.78 3.13
CA ALA A 68 1.39 19.17 3.15
C ALA A 68 2.87 19.22 2.75
N ALA A 69 3.22 19.97 1.70
CA ALA A 69 4.61 20.24 1.37
C ALA A 69 5.25 20.93 2.58
N GLY A 70 6.06 20.17 3.32
CA GLY A 70 6.81 20.60 4.50
C GLY A 70 8.18 19.96 4.46
#